data_AF-A0AAN3A2P2-F1
#
_entry.id   AF-A0AAN3A2P2-F1
#
_cell.length_a   1.000
_cell.length_b   1.000
_cell.length_c   1.000
_cell.angle_alpha   90.00
_cell.angle_beta   90.00
_cell.angle_gamma   90.00
#
_symmetry.space_group_name_H-M   'P 1'
#
loop_
_entity.id
_entity.type
_entity.pdbx_description
1 polymer ?
#
loop_
_entity_poly.entity_id
_entity_poly.type
_entity_poly.pdbx_seq_one_letter_code
_entity_poly.pdbx_strand_id
1 'polypeptide(L)'
;MVIKNLFFFTLAVLFISCNRDEVVVAESGQAPVIELDSEDGIYAVKIGRELVIAPTYRYADHALFAWTIEGKLISTDPTLKYTWDESGEVFITLRVDNENGHAEEEVKVEVRDLLPPAINLYVPAKGLKVQKGIENTLTAVIAHRDLAGFKVEWVRAGVVVSTDTTYTFKENQVGVFPITITASNEDGETKKELEIEVVENMPYEVVFPAPSYEQSVSTRYTFAGRPVFLRPLLDYFENPQYRWSIDGKPVEGETGRVYKFTPSSAGEYRITVSVTEMQNSISVESAVTVVCVNGSESSGYRAASGASSAYSNRVYEYTPAPGQFINETNTGGFTGSESTREAAVEYASKRIAKQSYVSLGSFGGYIIVGFDHSIQNKGGYDFAIQGNAFDSSNEPGIVWVMQDVNGNGLPDDEWYELRGSETGKPTTIQDYEVTYFRPASDGSHTYWIDNLGNTGWVDFNAYHTQPYYYPLWITADSYTLYGTRLLPRNSQSPSTGYWSNSPYDWGYVDNCGSDMLAGDSYDGSGQKNGFKISNAMYHDGSPVNLQYIDFIKVQNGALAKSGVLGEISTEVFSFQDLNIK
;
A
#
# COMPACT_ATOMS: atom_id res chain seq x y z
N MET A 1 -1.44 -75.76 42.90
CA MET A 1 -0.83 -77.11 42.87
C MET A 1 0.06 -77.17 41.64
N VAL A 2 1.38 -77.23 41.87
CA VAL A 2 2.49 -77.48 40.92
C VAL A 2 2.72 -76.37 39.86
N ILE A 3 3.57 -75.37 40.11
CA ILE A 3 5.06 -75.32 39.92
C ILE A 3 5.40 -75.26 38.41
N LYS A 4 6.06 -74.23 37.86
CA LYS A 4 7.46 -73.86 38.14
C LYS A 4 7.84 -72.46 37.61
N ASN A 5 8.51 -71.71 38.49
CA ASN A 5 9.30 -70.51 38.22
C ASN A 5 10.43 -70.75 37.20
N LEU A 6 10.84 -69.73 36.45
CA LEU A 6 12.21 -69.21 36.58
C LEU A 6 12.38 -67.78 36.02
N PHE A 7 13.07 -66.96 36.83
CA PHE A 7 13.64 -65.64 36.57
C PHE A 7 14.59 -65.61 35.35
N PHE A 8 14.71 -64.47 34.64
CA PHE A 8 15.77 -63.46 34.86
C PHE A 8 15.71 -62.28 33.86
N PHE A 9 16.16 -61.14 34.38
CA PHE A 9 16.49 -59.82 33.84
C PHE A 9 16.83 -59.64 32.33
N THR A 10 16.26 -58.56 31.77
CA THR A 10 16.83 -57.51 30.87
C THR A 10 17.77 -57.90 29.72
N LEU A 11 17.44 -57.45 28.50
CA LEU A 11 18.05 -56.27 27.84
C LEU A 11 17.37 -56.05 26.47
N ALA A 12 17.14 -54.79 26.12
CA ALA A 12 16.51 -54.34 24.88
C ALA A 12 17.39 -54.58 23.64
N VAL A 13 16.76 -54.96 22.52
CA VAL A 13 17.27 -54.79 21.15
C VAL A 13 16.11 -54.41 20.22
N LEU A 14 16.27 -53.28 19.52
CA LEU A 14 15.49 -52.80 18.39
C LEU A 14 15.82 -53.58 17.11
N PHE A 15 14.81 -54.03 16.35
CA PHE A 15 14.46 -53.57 14.99
C PHE A 15 13.49 -54.54 14.25
N ILE A 16 12.44 -53.95 13.67
CA ILE A 16 11.65 -54.31 12.45
C ILE A 16 10.71 -55.54 12.51
N SER A 17 9.39 -55.30 12.43
CA SER A 17 8.62 -55.44 11.17
C SER A 17 7.14 -55.08 11.33
N CYS A 18 6.75 -54.08 10.52
CA CYS A 18 5.45 -53.52 10.10
C CYS A 18 4.12 -54.12 10.59
N ASN A 19 3.32 -53.26 11.24
CA ASN A 19 1.85 -53.31 11.17
C ASN A 19 1.37 -52.41 10.03
N ARG A 20 0.61 -52.98 9.09
CA ARG A 20 -0.32 -52.25 8.22
C ARG A 20 -1.72 -52.57 8.72
N ASP A 21 -2.48 -51.52 9.03
CA ASP A 21 -3.79 -51.27 8.43
C ASP A 21 -4.22 -49.87 8.90
N GLU A 22 -3.85 -48.90 8.06
CA GLU A 22 -4.33 -47.53 8.11
C GLU A 22 -5.81 -47.53 7.75
N VAL A 23 -6.65 -47.08 8.69
CA VAL A 23 -7.95 -46.54 8.34
C VAL A 23 -7.68 -45.16 7.73
N VAL A 24 -7.60 -45.11 6.40
CA VAL A 24 -7.68 -43.86 5.64
C VAL A 24 -9.09 -43.32 5.83
N VAL A 25 -9.23 -42.25 6.63
CA VAL A 25 -10.46 -41.45 6.62
C VAL A 25 -10.45 -40.69 5.30
N ALA A 26 -11.27 -41.13 4.35
CA ALA A 26 -11.46 -40.43 3.08
C ALA A 26 -12.10 -39.07 3.34
N GLU A 27 -11.44 -37.99 2.90
CA GLU A 27 -12.08 -36.68 2.66
C GLU A 27 -13.03 -36.81 1.45
N SER A 28 -14.21 -37.40 1.64
CA SER A 28 -15.24 -37.47 0.58
C SER A 28 -16.43 -36.60 0.96
N GLY A 29 -16.71 -35.56 0.17
CA GLY A 29 -17.94 -34.76 0.29
C GLY A 29 -17.83 -33.26 0.07
N GLN A 30 -16.85 -32.76 -0.67
CA GLN A 30 -16.67 -31.32 -0.91
C GLN A 30 -17.05 -30.93 -2.35
N ALA A 31 -17.63 -29.74 -2.52
CA ALA A 31 -17.80 -29.13 -3.84
C ALA A 31 -16.43 -28.88 -4.50
N PRO A 32 -16.36 -28.78 -5.83
CA PRO A 32 -15.10 -28.49 -6.51
C PRO A 32 -14.50 -27.16 -6.03
N VAL A 33 -13.18 -27.04 -6.10
CA VAL A 33 -12.47 -25.77 -5.95
C VAL A 33 -11.69 -25.52 -7.23
N ILE A 34 -11.85 -24.33 -7.81
CA ILE A 34 -11.18 -23.88 -9.01
C ILE A 34 -10.06 -22.92 -8.59
N GLU A 35 -8.86 -23.12 -9.13
CA GLU A 35 -7.74 -22.20 -8.97
C GLU A 35 -7.21 -21.87 -10.36
N LEU A 36 -7.50 -20.64 -10.83
CA LEU A 36 -7.13 -20.17 -12.16
C LEU A 36 -5.60 -20.14 -12.33
N ASP A 37 -5.13 -20.33 -13.56
CA ASP A 37 -3.72 -20.20 -13.94
C ASP A 37 -3.25 -18.75 -14.09
N SER A 38 -4.18 -17.80 -13.98
CA SER A 38 -3.90 -16.40 -13.72
C SER A 38 -4.44 -15.99 -12.34
N GLU A 39 -3.60 -15.37 -11.50
CA GLU A 39 -4.00 -14.89 -10.17
C GLU A 39 -5.13 -13.85 -10.22
N ASP A 40 -5.23 -13.12 -11.34
CA ASP A 40 -6.17 -12.01 -11.55
C ASP A 40 -7.41 -12.35 -12.41
N GLY A 41 -7.43 -13.54 -13.02
CA GLY A 41 -8.45 -13.97 -13.96
C GLY A 41 -8.50 -13.18 -15.28
N ILE A 42 -7.44 -12.44 -15.64
CA ILE A 42 -7.38 -11.63 -16.87
C ILE A 42 -6.41 -12.23 -17.87
N TYR A 43 -6.84 -12.28 -19.13
CA TYR A 43 -6.05 -12.73 -20.25
C TYR A 43 -6.13 -11.72 -21.39
N ALA A 44 -5.02 -11.53 -22.10
CA ALA A 44 -5.00 -10.77 -23.35
C ALA A 44 -4.68 -11.73 -24.51
N VAL A 45 -5.46 -11.68 -25.58
CA VAL A 45 -5.24 -12.52 -26.78
C VAL A 45 -5.43 -11.71 -28.05
N LYS A 46 -4.61 -12.01 -29.06
CA LYS A 46 -4.76 -11.43 -30.39
C LYS A 46 -5.90 -12.11 -31.15
N ILE A 47 -6.67 -11.34 -31.93
CA ILE A 47 -7.63 -11.90 -32.90
C ILE A 47 -6.97 -13.02 -33.73
N GLY A 48 -7.69 -14.13 -33.87
CA GLY A 48 -7.28 -15.29 -34.64
C GLY A 48 -6.25 -16.21 -33.96
N ARG A 49 -5.77 -15.86 -32.75
CA ARG A 49 -4.89 -16.71 -31.93
C ARG A 49 -5.70 -17.48 -30.89
N GLU A 50 -5.32 -18.73 -30.66
CA GLU A 50 -5.92 -19.56 -29.61
C GLU A 50 -5.38 -19.12 -28.24
N LEU A 51 -6.28 -18.74 -27.33
CA LEU A 51 -5.99 -18.60 -25.91
C LEU A 51 -6.15 -19.96 -25.23
N VAL A 52 -5.21 -20.30 -24.36
CA VAL A 52 -5.29 -21.47 -23.48
C VAL A 52 -5.45 -20.98 -22.05
N ILE A 53 -6.53 -21.40 -21.38
CA ILE A 53 -6.75 -21.18 -19.95
C ILE A 53 -6.79 -22.55 -19.28
N ALA A 54 -5.84 -22.81 -18.38
CA ALA A 54 -5.60 -24.11 -17.79
C ALA A 54 -5.64 -24.07 -16.25
N PRO A 55 -6.84 -23.90 -15.65
CA PRO A 55 -6.98 -23.89 -14.19
C PRO A 55 -6.57 -25.23 -13.57
N THR A 56 -6.22 -25.16 -12.29
CA THR A 56 -6.05 -26.33 -11.44
C THR A 56 -7.29 -26.54 -10.58
N TYR A 57 -7.55 -27.79 -10.20
CA TYR A 57 -8.81 -28.17 -9.56
C TYR A 57 -8.56 -29.06 -8.34
N ARG A 58 -9.32 -28.84 -7.27
CA ARG A 58 -9.44 -29.77 -6.14
C ARG A 58 -10.87 -30.32 -6.07
N TYR A 59 -11.00 -31.57 -5.64
CA TYR A 59 -12.28 -32.30 -5.54
C TYR A 59 -13.07 -32.37 -6.86
N ALA A 60 -12.37 -32.34 -7.99
CA ALA A 60 -12.96 -32.38 -9.33
C ALA A 60 -12.85 -33.77 -9.99
N ASP A 61 -12.58 -34.82 -9.21
CA ASP A 61 -12.61 -36.19 -9.71
C ASP A 61 -14.02 -36.51 -10.23
N HIS A 62 -14.10 -36.92 -11.51
CA HIS A 62 -15.37 -37.16 -12.22
C HIS A 62 -16.30 -35.93 -12.33
N ALA A 63 -15.78 -34.71 -12.17
CA ALA A 63 -16.55 -33.50 -12.35
C ALA A 63 -16.91 -33.22 -13.81
N LEU A 64 -17.98 -32.45 -14.01
CA LEU A 64 -18.39 -31.89 -15.29
C LEU A 64 -17.91 -30.46 -15.39
N PHE A 65 -17.37 -30.07 -16.55
CA PHE A 65 -16.87 -28.74 -16.82
C PHE A 65 -17.75 -28.07 -17.87
N ALA A 66 -18.01 -26.78 -17.69
CA ALA A 66 -18.73 -25.96 -18.65
C ALA A 66 -18.09 -24.57 -18.71
N TRP A 67 -17.56 -24.21 -19.87
CA TRP A 67 -17.13 -22.86 -20.20
C TRP A 67 -18.23 -22.17 -21.00
N THR A 68 -18.64 -20.97 -20.58
CA THR A 68 -19.71 -20.23 -21.26
C THR A 68 -19.32 -18.77 -21.52
N ILE A 69 -19.80 -18.22 -22.63
CA ILE A 69 -19.80 -16.78 -22.92
C ILE A 69 -21.26 -16.35 -23.02
N GLU A 70 -21.67 -15.36 -22.23
CA GLU A 70 -23.06 -14.89 -22.15
C GLU A 70 -24.07 -16.04 -21.96
N GLY A 71 -23.71 -17.04 -21.14
CA GLY A 71 -24.51 -18.24 -20.88
C GLY A 71 -24.55 -19.28 -22.01
N LYS A 72 -23.86 -19.05 -23.13
CA LYS A 72 -23.72 -20.02 -24.23
C LYS A 72 -22.49 -20.89 -24.02
N LEU A 73 -22.69 -22.22 -23.99
CA LEU A 73 -21.61 -23.21 -23.86
C LEU A 73 -20.63 -23.13 -25.04
N ILE A 74 -19.34 -22.98 -24.73
CA ILE A 74 -18.24 -22.95 -25.70
C ILE A 74 -17.25 -24.12 -25.56
N SER A 75 -17.12 -24.70 -24.36
CA SER A 75 -16.28 -25.88 -24.13
C SER A 75 -16.76 -26.67 -22.91
N THR A 76 -16.48 -27.96 -22.88
CA THR A 76 -16.68 -28.85 -21.71
C THR A 76 -15.37 -29.49 -21.23
N ASP A 77 -14.24 -29.05 -21.78
CA ASP A 77 -12.93 -29.55 -21.38
C ASP A 77 -12.45 -28.84 -20.10
N PRO A 78 -11.62 -29.48 -19.26
CA PRO A 78 -11.06 -28.86 -18.06
C PRO A 78 -10.07 -27.72 -18.38
N THR A 79 -9.66 -27.58 -19.65
CA THR A 79 -8.82 -26.49 -20.14
C THR A 79 -9.57 -25.82 -21.29
N LEU A 80 -9.70 -24.49 -21.24
CA LEU A 80 -10.26 -23.76 -22.36
C LEU A 80 -9.21 -23.60 -23.45
N LYS A 81 -9.60 -23.89 -24.69
CA LYS A 81 -8.90 -23.49 -25.90
C LYS A 81 -9.89 -22.80 -26.81
N TYR A 82 -9.70 -21.50 -27.03
CA TYR A 82 -10.68 -20.72 -27.79
C TYR A 82 -10.03 -19.60 -28.59
N THR A 83 -10.65 -19.25 -29.71
CA THR A 83 -10.18 -18.23 -30.65
C THR A 83 -11.32 -17.27 -30.97
N TRP A 84 -10.99 -15.99 -31.08
CA TRP A 84 -11.93 -14.91 -31.44
C TRP A 84 -11.57 -14.32 -32.78
N ASP A 85 -12.59 -13.85 -33.51
CA ASP A 85 -12.50 -13.20 -34.81
C ASP A 85 -12.76 -11.68 -34.75
N GLU A 86 -13.29 -11.19 -33.62
CA GLU A 86 -13.56 -9.77 -33.36
C GLU A 86 -12.84 -9.30 -32.09
N SER A 87 -12.36 -8.06 -32.08
CA SER A 87 -11.77 -7.44 -30.90
C SER A 87 -12.85 -6.95 -29.94
N GLY A 88 -12.52 -6.96 -28.65
CA GLY A 88 -13.44 -6.59 -27.59
C GLY A 88 -13.04 -7.21 -26.26
N GLU A 89 -13.85 -6.93 -25.25
CA GLU A 89 -13.74 -7.58 -23.94
C GLU A 89 -14.78 -8.69 -23.86
N VAL A 90 -14.36 -9.88 -23.45
CA VAL A 90 -15.21 -11.06 -23.36
C VAL A 90 -15.11 -11.65 -21.96
N PHE A 91 -16.23 -11.80 -21.28
CA PHE A 91 -16.30 -12.48 -19.99
C PHE A 91 -16.67 -13.95 -20.21
N ILE A 92 -15.89 -14.85 -19.62
CA ILE A 92 -16.08 -16.29 -19.74
C ILE A 92 -16.30 -16.86 -18.35
N THR A 93 -17.40 -17.58 -18.16
CA THR A 93 -17.65 -18.31 -16.91
C THR A 93 -17.21 -19.76 -17.06
N LEU A 94 -16.31 -20.21 -16.19
CA LEU A 94 -16.01 -21.61 -15.94
C LEU A 94 -16.88 -22.11 -14.79
N ARG A 95 -17.67 -23.14 -15.04
CA ARG A 95 -18.42 -23.88 -14.03
C ARG A 95 -17.90 -25.31 -13.93
N VAL A 96 -17.69 -25.78 -12.70
CA VAL A 96 -17.31 -27.16 -12.40
C VAL A 96 -18.32 -27.76 -11.43
N ASP A 97 -18.98 -28.85 -11.83
CA ASP A 97 -19.99 -29.56 -11.03
C ASP A 97 -19.48 -30.95 -10.64
N ASN A 98 -19.63 -31.34 -9.37
CA ASN A 98 -19.50 -32.73 -8.91
C ASN A 98 -20.77 -33.16 -8.16
N GLU A 99 -20.80 -34.39 -7.63
CA GLU A 99 -21.96 -34.91 -6.90
C GLU A 99 -22.31 -34.15 -5.60
N ASN A 100 -21.38 -33.35 -5.08
CA ASN A 100 -21.49 -32.64 -3.81
C ASN A 100 -21.74 -31.13 -3.97
N GLY A 101 -21.72 -30.59 -5.20
CA GLY A 101 -21.96 -29.18 -5.45
C GLY A 101 -21.31 -28.67 -6.74
N HIS A 102 -21.16 -27.35 -6.85
CA HIS A 102 -20.50 -26.69 -7.98
C HIS A 102 -19.64 -25.53 -7.50
N ALA A 103 -18.66 -25.16 -8.32
CA ALA A 103 -17.91 -23.91 -8.24
C ALA A 103 -17.98 -23.20 -9.58
N GLU A 104 -17.95 -21.86 -9.55
CA GLU A 104 -17.94 -21.00 -10.73
C GLU A 104 -16.84 -19.95 -10.57
N GLU A 105 -16.09 -19.71 -11.64
CA GLU A 105 -15.14 -18.63 -11.76
C GLU A 105 -15.39 -17.88 -13.07
N GLU A 106 -15.25 -16.55 -13.06
CA GLU A 106 -15.36 -15.73 -14.26
C GLU A 106 -13.98 -15.17 -14.61
N VAL A 107 -13.64 -15.20 -15.90
CA VAL A 107 -12.39 -14.63 -16.44
C VAL A 107 -12.71 -13.57 -17.48
N LYS A 108 -11.87 -12.53 -17.53
CA LYS A 108 -11.94 -11.48 -18.57
C LYS A 108 -10.88 -11.79 -19.63
N VAL A 109 -11.31 -11.84 -20.89
CA VAL A 109 -10.42 -11.95 -22.05
C VAL A 109 -10.49 -10.66 -22.86
N GLU A 110 -9.36 -9.97 -22.96
CA GLU A 110 -9.19 -8.80 -23.82
C GLU A 110 -8.69 -9.26 -25.20
N VAL A 111 -9.61 -9.28 -26.16
CA VAL A 111 -9.29 -9.60 -27.55
C VAL A 111 -8.87 -8.34 -28.28
N ARG A 112 -7.63 -8.30 -28.78
CA ARG A 112 -7.05 -7.14 -29.43
C ARG A 112 -6.62 -7.47 -30.87
N ASP A 113 -6.66 -6.46 -31.75
CA ASP A 113 -6.18 -6.61 -33.14
C ASP A 113 -4.66 -6.86 -33.18
N LEU A 114 -3.93 -6.16 -32.31
CA LEU A 114 -2.48 -6.19 -32.17
C LEU A 114 -2.11 -6.11 -30.68
N LEU A 115 -1.09 -6.86 -30.29
CA LEU A 115 -0.51 -6.85 -28.96
C LEU A 115 1.01 -6.56 -29.04
N PRO A 116 1.42 -5.36 -29.47
CA PRO A 116 2.83 -5.00 -29.48
C PRO A 116 3.41 -5.05 -28.05
N PRO A 117 4.71 -5.26 -27.85
CA PRO A 117 5.27 -5.37 -26.51
C PRO A 117 5.06 -4.09 -25.70
N ALA A 118 4.77 -4.18 -24.40
CA ALA A 118 4.72 -3.00 -23.52
C ALA A 118 5.87 -3.06 -22.51
N ILE A 119 6.74 -2.05 -22.49
CA ILE A 119 7.96 -2.03 -21.66
C ILE A 119 7.73 -1.23 -20.37
N ASN A 120 7.88 -1.89 -19.23
CA ASN A 120 7.96 -1.27 -17.91
C ASN A 120 9.40 -1.28 -17.40
N LEU A 121 9.88 -0.10 -16.99
CA LEU A 121 11.17 0.12 -16.36
C LEU A 121 10.93 0.89 -15.07
N TYR A 122 11.24 0.28 -13.94
CA TYR A 122 11.02 0.87 -12.61
C TYR A 122 12.24 1.68 -12.20
N VAL A 123 12.38 2.86 -12.80
CA VAL A 123 13.42 3.84 -12.46
C VAL A 123 12.84 4.94 -11.57
N PRO A 124 13.60 5.46 -10.58
CA PRO A 124 13.12 6.57 -9.77
C PRO A 124 12.78 7.80 -10.63
N ALA A 125 11.74 8.55 -10.26
CA ALA A 125 11.35 9.78 -10.96
C ALA A 125 12.48 10.83 -11.07
N LYS A 126 13.43 10.83 -10.12
CA LYS A 126 14.63 11.69 -10.12
C LYS A 126 15.74 11.22 -11.10
N GLY A 127 15.46 10.20 -11.92
CA GLY A 127 16.42 9.53 -12.79
C GLY A 127 17.29 8.51 -12.06
N LEU A 128 17.95 7.62 -12.82
CA LEU A 128 18.83 6.61 -12.28
C LEU A 128 20.26 7.15 -12.17
N LYS A 129 20.78 7.17 -10.94
CA LYS A 129 22.16 7.55 -10.64
C LYS A 129 22.93 6.35 -10.12
N VAL A 130 24.14 6.17 -10.62
CA VAL A 130 25.03 5.07 -10.22
C VAL A 130 26.42 5.59 -9.93
N GLN A 131 27.07 5.05 -8.91
CA GLN A 131 28.46 5.41 -8.65
C GLN A 131 29.39 4.76 -9.67
N LYS A 132 30.38 5.52 -10.12
CA LYS A 132 31.43 5.06 -11.04
C LYS A 132 32.05 3.73 -10.60
N GLY A 133 32.16 2.81 -11.54
CA GLY A 133 32.77 1.49 -11.35
C GLY A 133 31.87 0.46 -10.66
N ILE A 134 30.69 0.87 -10.16
CA ILE A 134 29.71 -0.02 -9.55
C ILE A 134 28.78 -0.57 -10.63
N GLU A 135 28.50 -1.87 -10.53
CA GLU A 135 27.55 -2.55 -11.41
C GLU A 135 26.12 -2.25 -10.97
N ASN A 136 25.25 -1.99 -11.94
CA ASN A 136 23.82 -1.82 -11.72
C ASN A 136 23.05 -2.63 -12.76
N THR A 137 22.18 -3.53 -12.31
CA THR A 137 21.37 -4.35 -13.21
C THR A 137 19.99 -3.76 -13.38
N LEU A 138 19.68 -3.39 -14.62
CA LEU A 138 18.34 -3.01 -15.04
C LEU A 138 17.55 -4.25 -15.42
N THR A 139 16.27 -4.28 -15.02
CA THR A 139 15.32 -5.33 -15.41
C THR A 139 14.11 -4.67 -16.05
N ALA A 140 13.78 -5.08 -17.27
CA ALA A 140 12.57 -4.67 -17.96
C ALA A 140 11.48 -5.73 -17.78
N VAL A 141 10.30 -5.30 -17.35
CA VAL A 141 9.08 -6.13 -17.39
C VAL A 141 8.37 -5.83 -18.70
N ILE A 142 8.17 -6.87 -19.52
CA ILE A 142 7.69 -6.71 -20.90
C ILE A 142 6.46 -7.60 -21.10
N ALA A 143 5.31 -6.97 -21.37
CA ALA A 143 4.08 -7.67 -21.73
C ALA A 143 4.14 -8.21 -23.16
N HIS A 144 3.34 -9.25 -23.45
CA HIS A 144 3.17 -9.86 -24.79
C HIS A 144 4.47 -10.41 -25.41
N ARG A 145 5.39 -10.85 -24.54
CA ARG A 145 6.67 -11.46 -24.91
C ARG A 145 6.57 -12.92 -25.36
N ASP A 146 5.40 -13.53 -25.18
CA ASP A 146 5.00 -14.86 -25.61
C ASP A 146 4.55 -14.92 -27.09
N LEU A 147 4.40 -13.76 -27.73
CA LEU A 147 4.04 -13.68 -29.15
C LEU A 147 5.21 -14.00 -30.08
N ALA A 148 4.91 -14.43 -31.30
CA ALA A 148 5.93 -14.93 -32.21
C ALA A 148 6.90 -13.82 -32.62
N GLY A 149 8.16 -14.19 -32.83
CA GLY A 149 9.20 -13.25 -33.23
C GLY A 149 9.63 -12.26 -32.13
N PHE A 150 9.25 -12.50 -30.86
CA PHE A 150 9.66 -11.66 -29.75
C PHE A 150 11.18 -11.49 -29.67
N LYS A 151 11.63 -10.23 -29.57
CA LYS A 151 13.02 -9.83 -29.39
C LYS A 151 13.10 -8.63 -28.46
N VAL A 152 14.20 -8.54 -27.72
CA VAL A 152 14.55 -7.37 -26.93
C VAL A 152 16.01 -7.01 -27.17
N GLU A 153 16.30 -5.72 -27.30
CA GLU A 153 17.65 -5.20 -27.46
C GLU A 153 17.84 -3.98 -26.56
N TRP A 154 18.90 -4.00 -25.76
CA TRP A 154 19.41 -2.82 -25.08
C TRP A 154 20.52 -2.23 -25.93
N VAL A 155 20.42 -0.96 -26.26
CA VAL A 155 21.38 -0.23 -27.10
C VAL A 155 21.98 0.92 -26.31
N ARG A 156 23.31 1.00 -26.34
CA ARG A 156 24.10 2.10 -25.77
C ARG A 156 25.08 2.59 -26.82
N ALA A 157 25.06 3.89 -27.10
CA ALA A 157 25.93 4.51 -28.11
C ALA A 157 25.88 3.79 -29.50
N GLY A 158 24.70 3.31 -29.89
CA GLY A 158 24.50 2.59 -31.16
C GLY A 158 24.96 1.14 -31.17
N VAL A 159 25.41 0.59 -30.04
CA VAL A 159 25.85 -0.81 -29.90
C VAL A 159 24.83 -1.57 -29.05
N VAL A 160 24.43 -2.78 -29.50
CA VAL A 160 23.62 -3.70 -28.69
C VAL A 160 24.48 -4.22 -27.54
N VAL A 161 24.08 -3.90 -26.31
CA VAL A 161 24.79 -4.26 -25.07
C VAL A 161 24.13 -5.40 -24.30
N SER A 162 22.87 -5.70 -24.59
CA SER A 162 22.17 -6.90 -24.09
C SER A 162 21.01 -7.26 -25.02
N THR A 163 20.71 -8.55 -25.10
CA THR A 163 19.51 -9.09 -25.78
C THR A 163 18.58 -9.83 -24.81
N ASP A 164 18.83 -9.71 -23.51
CA ASP A 164 18.00 -10.27 -22.45
C ASP A 164 17.02 -9.21 -21.92
N THR A 165 16.04 -9.63 -21.11
CA THR A 165 15.17 -8.68 -20.38
C THR A 165 15.92 -7.91 -19.29
N THR A 166 17.19 -8.22 -19.07
CA THR A 166 18.07 -7.56 -18.12
C THR A 166 19.30 -6.96 -18.81
N TYR A 167 19.83 -5.87 -18.27
CA TYR A 167 21.09 -5.28 -18.69
C TYR A 167 21.92 -4.86 -17.48
N THR A 168 23.10 -5.45 -17.33
CA THR A 168 24.08 -5.04 -16.30
C THR A 168 24.94 -3.90 -16.84
N PHE A 169 24.66 -2.70 -16.36
CA PHE A 169 25.41 -1.50 -16.66
C PHE A 169 26.63 -1.38 -15.73
N LYS A 170 27.78 -1.03 -16.31
CA LYS A 170 29.00 -0.62 -15.58
C LYS A 170 29.73 0.43 -16.37
N GLU A 171 30.18 1.48 -15.71
CA GLU A 171 30.93 2.55 -16.35
C GLU A 171 31.94 3.17 -15.38
N ASN A 172 33.15 3.44 -15.89
CA ASN A 172 34.25 4.02 -15.15
C ASN A 172 34.44 5.52 -15.44
N GLN A 173 33.62 6.11 -16.31
CA GLN A 173 33.64 7.53 -16.62
C GLN A 173 32.38 8.21 -16.08
N VAL A 174 32.58 9.32 -15.37
CA VAL A 174 31.47 10.18 -14.93
C VAL A 174 30.81 10.81 -16.16
N GLY A 175 29.49 10.86 -16.17
CA GLY A 175 28.72 11.41 -17.28
C GLY A 175 27.31 10.82 -17.38
N VAL A 176 26.54 11.33 -18.33
CA VAL A 176 25.19 10.84 -18.63
C VAL A 176 25.26 9.88 -19.81
N PHE A 177 24.68 8.70 -19.64
CA PHE A 177 24.71 7.64 -20.64
C PHE A 177 23.28 7.28 -21.06
N PRO A 178 22.86 7.69 -22.27
CA PRO A 178 21.56 7.31 -22.79
C PRO A 178 21.57 5.82 -23.13
N ILE A 179 20.54 5.13 -22.67
CA ILE A 179 20.27 3.72 -22.95
C ILE A 179 18.90 3.65 -23.60
N THR A 180 18.81 2.92 -24.70
CA THR A 180 17.56 2.56 -25.34
C THR A 180 17.28 1.09 -25.07
N ILE A 181 16.05 0.75 -24.70
CA ILE A 181 15.54 -0.61 -24.82
C ILE A 181 14.47 -0.62 -25.90
N THR A 182 14.59 -1.59 -26.82
CA THR A 182 13.60 -1.85 -27.85
C THR A 182 13.10 -3.27 -27.70
N ALA A 183 11.79 -3.45 -27.65
CA ALA A 183 11.14 -4.77 -27.67
C ALA A 183 10.24 -4.84 -28.90
N SER A 184 10.32 -5.94 -29.64
CA SER A 184 9.47 -6.19 -30.82
C SER A 184 8.89 -7.59 -30.78
N ASN A 185 7.72 -7.76 -31.40
CA ASN A 185 7.13 -9.06 -31.73
C ASN A 185 6.45 -8.95 -33.11
N GLU A 186 5.69 -9.96 -33.51
CA GLU A 186 4.93 -9.96 -34.77
C GLU A 186 3.93 -8.81 -34.93
N ASP A 187 3.54 -8.15 -33.84
CA ASP A 187 2.50 -7.12 -33.80
C ASP A 187 3.04 -5.69 -33.72
N GLY A 188 4.34 -5.52 -33.51
CA GLY A 188 4.97 -4.21 -33.54
C GLY A 188 6.24 -4.11 -32.71
N GLU A 189 6.65 -2.86 -32.50
CA GLU A 189 7.85 -2.50 -31.75
C GLU A 189 7.52 -1.38 -30.77
N THR A 190 8.06 -1.51 -29.56
CA THR A 190 8.02 -0.48 -28.52
C THR A 190 9.43 -0.14 -28.10
N LYS A 191 9.69 1.16 -27.96
CA LYS A 191 10.99 1.69 -27.55
C LYS A 191 10.83 2.53 -26.29
N LYS A 192 11.73 2.34 -25.33
CA LYS A 192 11.93 3.26 -24.19
C LYS A 192 13.36 3.73 -24.13
N GLU A 193 13.52 4.99 -23.74
CA GLU A 193 14.81 5.61 -23.49
C GLU A 193 14.91 5.93 -22.01
N LEU A 194 16.08 5.71 -21.44
CA LEU A 194 16.43 6.19 -20.11
C LEU A 194 17.85 6.76 -20.13
N GLU A 195 18.14 7.61 -19.15
CA GLU A 195 19.48 8.12 -18.92
C GLU A 195 20.01 7.55 -17.61
N ILE A 196 21.24 7.05 -17.63
CA ILE A 196 21.98 6.66 -16.44
C ILE A 196 23.05 7.71 -16.19
N GLU A 197 22.94 8.41 -15.08
CA GLU A 197 23.97 9.36 -14.65
C GLU A 197 25.00 8.64 -13.77
N VAL A 198 26.23 8.56 -14.28
CA VAL A 198 27.37 8.02 -13.54
C VAL A 198 28.03 9.16 -12.79
N VAL A 199 28.09 9.05 -11.47
CA VAL A 199 28.62 10.08 -10.58
C VAL A 199 29.89 9.60 -9.88
N GLU A 200 30.77 10.52 -9.51
CA GLU A 200 31.97 10.20 -8.72
C GLU A 200 31.57 9.75 -7.31
N ASN A 201 30.63 10.46 -6.70
CA ASN A 201 29.99 10.12 -5.44
C ASN A 201 28.48 10.31 -5.61
N MET A 202 27.69 9.50 -4.89
CA MET A 202 26.24 9.66 -4.91
C MET A 202 25.84 11.07 -4.44
N PRO A 203 24.80 11.68 -5.04
CA PRO A 203 24.37 13.02 -4.65
C PRO A 203 23.48 12.93 -3.40
N TYR A 204 24.13 12.71 -2.26
CA TYR A 204 23.50 12.64 -0.95
C TYR A 204 22.47 13.76 -0.75
N GLU A 205 21.25 13.39 -0.38
CA GLU A 205 20.16 14.35 -0.16
C GLU A 205 19.60 14.19 1.25
N VAL A 206 19.36 15.32 1.93
CA VAL A 206 18.79 15.36 3.28
C VAL A 206 17.63 16.35 3.26
N VAL A 207 16.42 15.88 3.56
CA VAL A 207 15.21 16.72 3.50
C VAL A 207 14.35 16.48 4.72
N PHE A 208 13.83 17.55 5.33
CA PHE A 208 12.74 17.41 6.29
C PHE A 208 11.42 17.25 5.56
N PRO A 209 10.64 16.19 5.83
CA PRO A 209 9.36 16.01 5.18
C PRO A 209 8.42 17.16 5.55
N ALA A 210 7.60 17.60 4.61
CA ALA A 210 6.51 18.51 4.93
C ALA A 210 5.44 17.81 5.79
N PRO A 211 4.60 18.55 6.53
CA PRO A 211 3.58 17.95 7.40
C PRO A 211 2.56 17.07 6.66
N SER A 212 2.32 17.32 5.38
CA SER A 212 1.54 16.47 4.49
C SER A 212 2.18 16.43 3.11
N TYR A 213 1.71 15.53 2.25
CA TYR A 213 2.27 15.33 0.90
C TYR A 213 2.24 16.60 0.05
N GLU A 214 1.26 17.46 0.28
CA GLU A 214 0.98 18.63 -0.54
C GLU A 214 1.57 19.93 0.01
N GLN A 215 2.13 19.88 1.21
CA GLN A 215 2.85 21.01 1.76
C GLN A 215 4.25 21.05 1.14
N SER A 216 4.65 22.25 0.70
CA SER A 216 5.99 22.48 0.14
C SER A 216 6.99 22.99 1.18
N VAL A 217 6.49 23.35 2.37
CA VAL A 217 7.29 23.86 3.48
C VAL A 217 7.31 22.85 4.62
N SER A 218 8.48 22.69 5.23
CA SER A 218 8.69 21.79 6.35
C SER A 218 8.56 22.47 7.72
N THR A 219 8.11 23.73 7.78
CA THR A 219 7.93 24.45 9.05
C THR A 219 7.09 23.65 10.02
N ARG A 220 7.48 23.66 11.31
CA ARG A 220 6.73 23.02 12.40
C ARG A 220 6.26 24.07 13.39
N TYR A 221 5.08 23.87 13.95
CA TYR A 221 4.49 24.78 14.93
C TYR A 221 4.25 24.07 16.26
N THR A 222 4.58 24.74 17.36
CA THR A 222 4.42 24.19 18.71
C THR A 222 4.27 25.31 19.75
N PHE A 223 4.10 24.92 21.02
CA PHE A 223 4.09 25.82 22.17
C PHE A 223 5.36 25.64 23.02
N ALA A 224 5.63 26.62 23.88
CA ALA A 224 6.75 26.55 24.82
C ALA A 224 6.57 25.33 25.75
N GLY A 225 7.63 24.54 25.91
CA GLY A 225 7.65 23.31 26.70
C GLY A 225 7.08 22.08 25.99
N ARG A 226 6.53 22.19 24.77
CA ARG A 226 6.03 21.06 24.00
C ARG A 226 7.09 20.60 22.98
N PRO A 227 7.61 19.37 23.06
CA PRO A 227 8.61 18.87 22.13
C PRO A 227 8.07 18.68 20.71
N VAL A 228 8.96 18.80 19.74
CA VAL A 228 8.79 18.46 18.32
C VAL A 228 9.88 17.44 17.96
N PHE A 229 9.50 16.37 17.27
CA PHE A 229 10.44 15.32 16.85
C PHE A 229 10.80 15.51 15.38
N LEU A 230 12.07 15.77 15.11
CA LEU A 230 12.57 16.12 13.79
C LEU A 230 13.35 14.93 13.23
N ARG A 231 12.86 14.36 12.14
CA ARG A 231 13.50 13.26 11.40
C ARG A 231 13.67 13.68 9.94
N PRO A 232 14.90 13.76 9.41
CA PRO A 232 15.11 13.95 7.98
C PRO A 232 14.93 12.63 7.22
N LEU A 233 14.42 12.75 6.00
CA LEU A 233 14.50 11.76 4.93
C LEU A 233 15.88 11.87 4.27
N LEU A 234 16.43 10.71 3.88
CA LEU A 234 17.78 10.58 3.35
C LEU A 234 17.72 9.84 2.01
N ASP A 235 18.33 10.40 0.97
CA ASP A 235 18.57 9.68 -0.30
C ASP A 235 20.06 9.37 -0.46
N TYR A 236 20.34 8.16 -0.94
CA TYR A 236 21.67 7.64 -1.30
C TYR A 236 22.67 7.45 -0.16
N PHE A 237 22.24 7.50 1.09
CA PHE A 237 23.08 7.19 2.24
C PHE A 237 23.07 5.68 2.55
N GLU A 238 24.23 5.14 2.87
CA GLU A 238 24.40 3.77 3.36
C GLU A 238 24.79 3.76 4.84
N ASN A 239 25.66 4.68 5.27
CA ASN A 239 26.16 4.74 6.65
C ASN A 239 26.21 6.20 7.16
N PRO A 240 25.04 6.83 7.39
CA PRO A 240 24.94 8.23 7.79
C PRO A 240 25.34 8.48 9.25
N GLN A 241 26.03 9.59 9.50
CA GLN A 241 26.27 10.16 10.84
C GLN A 241 25.63 11.54 10.98
N TYR A 242 24.99 11.79 12.12
CA TYR A 242 24.20 13.01 12.35
C TYR A 242 24.90 13.96 13.32
N ARG A 243 24.80 15.27 13.03
CA ARG A 243 25.12 16.34 13.98
C ARG A 243 24.04 17.41 13.89
N TRP A 244 23.58 17.87 15.04
CA TRP A 244 22.49 18.84 15.13
C TRP A 244 22.97 20.20 15.62
N SER A 245 22.30 21.25 15.17
CA SER A 245 22.50 22.62 15.68
C SER A 245 21.18 23.38 15.75
N ILE A 246 21.11 24.33 16.69
CA ILE A 246 20.01 25.27 16.86
C ILE A 246 20.58 26.67 16.63
N ASP A 247 20.05 27.40 15.65
CA ASP A 247 20.48 28.75 15.30
C ASP A 247 22.00 28.85 15.09
N GLY A 248 22.57 27.82 14.45
CA GLY A 248 24.00 27.69 14.15
C GLY A 248 24.88 27.24 15.33
N LYS A 249 24.31 27.00 16.51
CA LYS A 249 25.04 26.48 17.68
C LYS A 249 24.90 24.96 17.77
N PRO A 250 26.00 24.20 17.76
CA PRO A 250 25.94 22.74 17.88
C PRO A 250 25.24 22.28 19.16
N VAL A 251 24.46 21.22 19.04
CA VAL A 251 23.89 20.48 20.18
C VAL A 251 24.88 19.40 20.57
N GLU A 252 25.59 19.59 21.68
CA GLU A 252 26.63 18.65 22.11
C GLU A 252 26.07 17.25 22.40
N GLY A 253 26.71 16.23 21.84
CA GLY A 253 26.38 14.82 22.08
C GLY A 253 25.19 14.28 21.26
N GLU A 254 24.43 15.13 20.58
CA GLU A 254 23.30 14.68 19.78
C GLU A 254 23.75 14.13 18.43
N THR A 255 23.51 12.83 18.24
CA THR A 255 23.95 12.04 17.08
C THR A 255 22.86 11.13 16.53
N GLY A 256 21.65 11.18 17.10
CA GLY A 256 20.51 10.42 16.63
C GLY A 256 20.00 10.91 15.28
N ARG A 257 19.42 9.98 14.50
CA ARG A 257 18.67 10.32 13.29
C ARG A 257 17.45 11.20 13.59
N VAL A 258 16.85 11.03 14.77
CA VAL A 258 15.71 11.79 15.24
C VAL A 258 16.16 12.73 16.34
N TYR A 259 15.85 14.01 16.22
CA TYR A 259 16.14 15.01 17.25
C TYR A 259 14.85 15.50 17.93
N LYS A 260 14.82 15.41 19.26
CA LYS A 260 13.73 15.94 20.09
C LYS A 260 14.06 17.37 20.50
N PHE A 261 13.48 18.35 19.80
CA PHE A 261 13.62 19.76 20.14
C PHE A 261 12.47 20.22 21.04
N THR A 262 12.77 20.92 22.15
CA THR A 262 11.74 21.51 23.02
C THR A 262 12.03 23.00 23.20
N PRO A 263 11.24 23.91 22.60
CA PRO A 263 11.45 25.34 22.77
C PRO A 263 11.03 25.78 24.18
N SER A 264 11.81 26.65 24.81
CA SER A 264 11.51 27.19 26.15
C SER A 264 10.66 28.46 26.12
N SER A 265 10.55 29.11 24.96
CA SER A 265 9.89 30.41 24.79
C SER A 265 9.36 30.56 23.37
N ALA A 266 8.40 31.45 23.17
CA ALA A 266 7.94 31.81 21.83
C ALA A 266 9.07 32.40 20.99
N GLY A 267 9.04 32.12 19.69
CA GLY A 267 10.06 32.51 18.74
C GLY A 267 10.24 31.50 17.61
N GLU A 268 11.04 31.87 16.62
CA GLU A 268 11.44 30.98 15.53
C GLU A 268 12.83 30.41 15.83
N TYR A 269 12.97 29.10 15.65
CA TYR A 269 14.21 28.37 15.85
C TYR A 269 14.59 27.66 14.55
N ARG A 270 15.80 27.92 14.05
CA ARG A 270 16.33 27.21 12.89
C ARG A 270 17.09 25.99 13.36
N ILE A 271 16.52 24.80 13.14
CA ILE A 271 17.15 23.54 13.48
C ILE A 271 17.83 23.00 12.23
N THR A 272 19.14 22.73 12.30
CA THR A 272 19.93 22.21 11.18
C THR A 272 20.52 20.86 11.55
N VAL A 273 20.44 19.90 10.64
CA VAL A 273 21.12 18.61 10.71
C VAL A 273 22.19 18.56 9.62
N SER A 274 23.40 18.16 10.00
CA SER A 274 24.47 17.79 9.10
C SER A 274 24.57 16.27 9.09
N VAL A 275 24.46 15.67 7.91
CA VAL A 275 24.53 14.22 7.71
C VAL A 275 25.76 13.89 6.90
N THR A 276 26.69 13.15 7.50
CA THR A 276 27.94 12.72 6.86
C THR A 276 27.84 11.26 6.45
N GLU A 277 28.08 10.94 5.18
CA GLU A 277 28.27 9.57 4.72
C GLU A 277 29.69 9.10 5.09
N MET A 278 29.79 7.98 5.79
CA MET A 278 31.07 7.50 6.30
C MET A 278 32.00 6.99 5.22
N GLN A 279 31.47 6.42 4.12
CA GLN A 279 32.32 5.74 3.14
C GLN A 279 33.26 6.72 2.44
N ASN A 280 32.85 7.97 2.24
CA ASN A 280 33.62 9.01 1.56
C ASN A 280 33.73 10.34 2.35
N SER A 281 33.18 10.40 3.57
CA SER A 281 33.20 11.58 4.44
C SER A 281 32.53 12.83 3.84
N ILE A 282 31.64 12.66 2.87
CA ILE A 282 30.85 13.78 2.32
C ILE A 282 29.73 14.12 3.29
N SER A 283 29.57 15.41 3.60
CA SER A 283 28.54 15.91 4.50
C SER A 283 27.58 16.84 3.78
N VAL A 284 26.29 16.63 3.99
CA VAL A 284 25.20 17.45 3.44
C VAL A 284 24.34 17.96 4.60
N GLU A 285 23.86 19.19 4.49
CA GLU A 285 23.05 19.83 5.53
C GLU A 285 21.62 20.06 5.06
N SER A 286 20.69 19.96 6.00
CA SER A 286 19.30 20.37 5.83
C SER A 286 18.83 21.10 7.06
N ALA A 287 17.83 21.96 6.90
CA ALA A 287 17.29 22.74 8.01
C ALA A 287 15.78 22.82 7.96
N VAL A 288 15.20 22.97 9.14
CA VAL A 288 13.77 23.16 9.37
C VAL A 288 13.56 24.29 10.36
N THR A 289 12.53 25.10 10.13
CA THR A 289 12.11 26.14 11.07
C THR A 289 11.07 25.55 12.02
N VAL A 290 11.31 25.66 13.31
CA VAL A 290 10.32 25.39 14.36
C VAL A 290 9.84 26.72 14.92
N VAL A 291 8.56 27.01 14.75
CA VAL A 291 7.89 28.22 15.26
C VAL A 291 7.20 27.86 16.57
N CYS A 292 7.74 28.38 17.67
CA CYS A 292 7.04 28.36 18.95
C CYS A 292 6.08 29.56 19.00
N VAL A 293 4.78 29.31 18.94
CA VAL A 293 3.77 30.38 18.93
C VAL A 293 3.62 31.00 20.33
N ASN A 294 3.08 32.23 20.37
CA ASN A 294 2.73 32.89 21.63
C ASN A 294 1.47 32.28 22.23
N GLY A 295 1.42 32.21 23.57
CA GLY A 295 0.25 31.72 24.31
C GLY A 295 0.38 30.27 24.75
N SER A 296 -0.76 29.65 25.03
CA SER A 296 -0.87 28.25 25.41
C SER A 296 -1.82 27.53 24.46
N GLU A 297 -1.82 26.20 24.52
CA GLU A 297 -2.75 25.36 23.79
C GLU A 297 -4.20 25.88 23.84
N SER A 298 -4.70 26.23 25.02
CA SER A 298 -6.05 26.76 25.21
C SER A 298 -6.36 28.04 24.43
N SER A 299 -5.36 28.77 23.93
CA SER A 299 -5.52 29.98 23.15
C SER A 299 -6.03 29.72 21.73
N GLY A 300 -5.78 28.54 21.17
CA GLY A 300 -6.22 28.17 19.81
C GLY A 300 -7.57 27.43 19.77
N TYR A 301 -8.16 27.10 20.92
CA TYR A 301 -9.38 26.30 20.99
C TYR A 301 -10.58 27.02 20.35
N ARG A 302 -11.20 26.38 19.35
CA ARG A 302 -12.40 26.87 18.67
C ARG A 302 -13.64 26.19 19.26
N ALA A 303 -14.34 26.88 20.14
CA ALA A 303 -15.53 26.33 20.78
C ALA A 303 -16.66 26.07 19.76
N ALA A 304 -17.30 24.91 19.87
CA ALA A 304 -18.49 24.59 19.10
C ALA A 304 -19.64 25.57 19.40
N SER A 305 -20.44 25.87 18.37
CA SER A 305 -21.63 26.70 18.45
C SER A 305 -22.89 25.88 18.20
N GLY A 306 -24.08 26.46 18.41
CA GLY A 306 -25.34 25.79 18.07
C GLY A 306 -25.53 25.52 16.57
N ALA A 307 -24.67 26.07 15.70
CA ALA A 307 -24.65 25.78 14.27
C ALA A 307 -23.58 24.76 13.87
N SER A 308 -22.73 24.33 14.81
CA SER A 308 -21.64 23.38 14.53
C SER A 308 -22.20 22.00 14.21
N SER A 309 -21.59 21.37 13.22
CA SER A 309 -21.93 20.01 12.79
C SER A 309 -21.20 18.98 13.66
N ALA A 310 -21.86 17.87 13.99
CA ALA A 310 -21.17 16.72 14.58
C ALA A 310 -20.25 16.02 13.56
N TYR A 311 -20.42 16.24 12.25
CA TYR A 311 -19.60 15.64 11.20
C TYR A 311 -18.56 16.62 10.65
N SER A 312 -17.43 16.07 10.17
CA SER A 312 -16.37 16.85 9.50
C SER A 312 -16.92 17.79 8.45
N ASN A 313 -16.40 19.01 8.37
CA ASN A 313 -16.92 20.04 7.46
C ASN A 313 -16.20 20.05 6.10
N ARG A 314 -14.98 19.52 6.02
CA ARG A 314 -14.14 19.61 4.82
C ARG A 314 -13.13 18.48 4.72
N VAL A 315 -12.95 17.95 3.51
CA VAL A 315 -11.76 17.18 3.11
C VAL A 315 -10.71 18.17 2.60
N TYR A 316 -9.52 18.11 3.17
CA TYR A 316 -8.39 18.98 2.81
C TYR A 316 -7.44 18.32 1.82
N GLU A 317 -7.22 17.02 2.01
CA GLU A 317 -6.37 16.20 1.14
C GLU A 317 -6.97 14.81 1.01
N TYR A 318 -6.80 14.24 -0.18
CA TYR A 318 -7.09 12.84 -0.46
C TYR A 318 -6.03 12.36 -1.45
N THR A 319 -5.14 11.50 -0.97
CA THR A 319 -4.03 10.95 -1.75
C THR A 319 -4.06 9.44 -1.58
N PRO A 320 -4.87 8.72 -2.39
CA PRO A 320 -4.92 7.27 -2.32
C PRO A 320 -3.60 6.66 -2.82
N ALA A 321 -3.26 5.50 -2.28
CA ALA A 321 -2.32 4.58 -2.91
C ALA A 321 -3.02 3.89 -4.10
N PRO A 322 -2.30 3.18 -4.99
CA PRO A 322 -2.97 2.36 -6.00
C PRO A 322 -3.90 1.33 -5.34
N GLY A 323 -5.08 1.13 -5.89
CA GLY A 323 -6.05 0.13 -5.42
C GLY A 323 -7.23 -0.06 -6.37
N GLN A 324 -7.95 -1.17 -6.21
CA GLN A 324 -9.00 -1.64 -7.11
C GLN A 324 -10.24 -0.74 -7.17
N PHE A 325 -10.47 0.09 -6.16
CA PHE A 325 -11.55 1.08 -6.18
C PHE A 325 -11.09 2.47 -6.64
N ILE A 326 -9.79 2.65 -6.89
CA ILE A 326 -9.23 3.92 -7.34
C ILE A 326 -9.46 4.08 -8.83
N ASN A 327 -10.02 5.23 -9.22
CA ASN A 327 -10.51 5.56 -10.57
C ASN A 327 -11.74 4.74 -11.04
N GLU A 328 -12.30 3.87 -10.19
CA GLU A 328 -13.40 2.98 -10.54
C GLU A 328 -14.75 3.73 -10.55
N THR A 329 -15.48 3.66 -11.66
CA THR A 329 -16.64 4.52 -11.92
C THR A 329 -17.98 3.99 -11.44
N ASN A 330 -18.06 2.72 -11.03
CA ASN A 330 -19.29 2.11 -10.57
C ASN A 330 -19.44 2.27 -9.05
N THR A 331 -18.79 1.41 -8.29
CA THR A 331 -18.96 1.30 -6.84
C THR A 331 -18.03 2.26 -6.11
N GLY A 332 -16.81 2.43 -6.63
CA GLY A 332 -15.85 3.43 -6.17
C GLY A 332 -16.39 4.85 -6.31
N GLY A 333 -17.29 5.08 -7.28
CA GLY A 333 -18.02 6.33 -7.44
C GLY A 333 -17.21 7.48 -8.03
N PHE A 334 -16.04 7.19 -8.61
CA PHE A 334 -15.32 8.12 -9.47
C PHE A 334 -16.12 8.38 -10.75
N THR A 335 -15.77 9.42 -11.49
CA THR A 335 -16.33 9.67 -12.83
C THR A 335 -15.34 9.28 -13.94
N GLY A 336 -14.10 8.94 -13.58
CA GLY A 336 -13.01 8.67 -14.51
C GLY A 336 -12.37 9.96 -15.05
N SER A 337 -12.75 11.11 -14.49
CA SER A 337 -12.29 12.43 -14.93
C SER A 337 -11.54 13.20 -13.84
N GLU A 338 -11.31 12.58 -12.68
CA GLU A 338 -10.56 13.12 -11.54
C GLU A 338 -9.05 13.16 -11.83
N SER A 339 -8.66 13.95 -12.85
CA SER A 339 -7.28 14.11 -13.32
C SER A 339 -6.52 15.25 -12.64
N THR A 340 -7.12 15.90 -11.64
CA THR A 340 -6.45 16.90 -10.79
C THR A 340 -6.70 16.59 -9.33
N ARG A 341 -5.80 17.09 -8.48
CA ARG A 341 -5.93 16.96 -7.02
C ARG A 341 -7.25 17.54 -6.52
N GLU A 342 -7.63 18.72 -7.00
CA GLU A 342 -8.87 19.39 -6.60
C GLU A 342 -10.09 18.53 -6.96
N ALA A 343 -10.06 17.87 -8.11
CA ALA A 343 -11.12 16.95 -8.50
C ALA A 343 -11.16 15.70 -7.60
N ALA A 344 -10.01 15.14 -7.22
CA ALA A 344 -9.94 14.02 -6.29
C ALA A 344 -10.45 14.40 -4.88
N VAL A 345 -10.10 15.58 -4.37
CA VAL A 345 -10.61 16.11 -3.09
C VAL A 345 -12.11 16.41 -3.16
N GLU A 346 -12.60 16.95 -4.27
CA GLU A 346 -14.02 17.19 -4.50
C GLU A 346 -14.82 15.88 -4.56
N TYR A 347 -14.28 14.85 -5.22
CA TYR A 347 -14.83 13.49 -5.21
C TYR A 347 -14.96 12.98 -3.77
N ALA A 348 -13.86 12.99 -3.01
CA ALA A 348 -13.85 12.51 -1.63
C ALA A 348 -14.81 13.31 -0.74
N SER A 349 -14.84 14.65 -0.90
CA SER A 349 -15.76 15.54 -0.17
C SER A 349 -17.22 15.16 -0.40
N LYS A 350 -17.62 14.90 -1.64
CA LYS A 350 -19.00 14.48 -1.98
C LYS A 350 -19.36 13.13 -1.39
N ARG A 351 -18.43 12.18 -1.34
CA ARG A 351 -18.63 10.85 -0.77
C ARG A 351 -18.79 10.91 0.75
N ILE A 352 -17.85 11.57 1.44
CA ILE A 352 -17.89 11.77 2.89
C ILE A 352 -19.16 12.52 3.33
N ALA A 353 -19.57 13.56 2.60
CA ALA A 353 -20.80 14.30 2.91
C ALA A 353 -22.09 13.45 2.80
N LYS A 354 -22.05 12.39 1.97
CA LYS A 354 -23.14 11.41 1.82
C LYS A 354 -22.95 10.17 2.70
N GLN A 355 -21.90 10.14 3.52
CA GLN A 355 -21.47 8.98 4.28
C GLN A 355 -21.29 7.74 3.41
N SER A 356 -20.80 7.94 2.18
CA SER A 356 -20.40 6.88 1.27
C SER A 356 -18.90 6.68 1.36
N TYR A 357 -18.43 5.44 1.21
CA TYR A 357 -17.03 5.12 1.39
C TYR A 357 -16.11 5.85 0.39
N VAL A 358 -14.91 6.16 0.83
CA VAL A 358 -13.74 6.36 -0.03
C VAL A 358 -12.73 5.28 0.30
N SER A 359 -12.15 4.66 -0.72
CA SER A 359 -11.03 3.73 -0.56
C SER A 359 -9.72 4.51 -0.48
N LEU A 360 -8.84 4.11 0.43
CA LEU A 360 -7.49 4.68 0.54
C LEU A 360 -6.47 3.94 -0.36
N GLY A 361 -6.85 2.82 -0.97
CA GLY A 361 -5.96 1.94 -1.72
C GLY A 361 -4.95 1.26 -0.79
N SER A 362 -3.85 0.77 -1.37
CA SER A 362 -2.77 0.08 -0.64
C SER A 362 -2.05 0.96 0.41
N PHE A 363 -0.93 0.47 0.95
CA PHE A 363 -0.23 1.13 2.06
C PHE A 363 0.03 2.62 1.83
N GLY A 364 -0.21 3.40 2.88
CA GLY A 364 0.18 4.80 2.95
C GLY A 364 -0.82 5.76 2.31
N GLY A 365 -1.79 5.26 1.54
CA GLY A 365 -2.88 6.08 1.02
C GLY A 365 -3.71 6.68 2.15
N TYR A 366 -4.15 7.92 2.00
CA TYR A 366 -4.72 8.68 3.11
C TYR A 366 -5.77 9.72 2.72
N ILE A 367 -6.56 10.12 3.72
CA ILE A 367 -7.49 11.26 3.69
C ILE A 367 -7.25 12.16 4.91
N ILE A 368 -7.36 13.48 4.72
CA ILE A 368 -7.29 14.49 5.78
C ILE A 368 -8.59 15.28 5.81
N VAL A 369 -9.21 15.36 6.99
CA VAL A 369 -10.42 16.15 7.24
C VAL A 369 -10.24 17.14 8.37
N GLY A 370 -11.07 18.18 8.38
CA GLY A 370 -11.20 19.11 9.50
C GLY A 370 -12.63 19.27 9.97
N PHE A 371 -12.78 20.03 11.05
CA PHE A 371 -14.06 20.41 11.65
C PHE A 371 -14.19 21.93 11.70
N ASP A 372 -15.42 22.43 11.76
CA ASP A 372 -15.72 23.87 11.91
C ASP A 372 -15.52 24.38 13.35
N HIS A 373 -15.09 23.49 14.25
CA HIS A 373 -14.76 23.71 15.66
C HIS A 373 -13.64 22.74 16.07
N SER A 374 -13.10 22.90 17.27
CA SER A 374 -12.11 21.98 17.83
C SER A 374 -12.79 20.85 18.59
N ILE A 375 -12.39 19.60 18.35
CA ILE A 375 -12.88 18.42 19.08
C ILE A 375 -12.18 18.38 20.43
N GLN A 376 -12.94 18.50 21.51
CA GLN A 376 -12.40 18.51 22.87
C GLN A 376 -12.01 17.09 23.34
N ASN A 377 -10.85 16.98 23.99
CA ASN A 377 -10.49 15.78 24.74
C ASN A 377 -11.25 15.74 26.08
N LYS A 378 -12.23 14.84 26.21
CA LYS A 378 -12.99 14.59 27.44
C LYS A 378 -12.55 13.33 28.18
N GLY A 379 -11.52 12.64 27.68
CA GLY A 379 -10.95 11.41 28.25
C GLY A 379 -11.73 10.12 27.93
N GLY A 380 -12.89 10.23 27.26
CA GLY A 380 -13.63 9.10 26.70
C GLY A 380 -13.25 8.83 25.25
N TYR A 381 -14.16 8.21 24.49
CA TYR A 381 -14.11 8.32 23.03
C TYR A 381 -14.57 9.73 22.66
N ASP A 382 -13.67 10.49 22.04
CA ASP A 382 -13.87 11.92 21.73
C ASP A 382 -14.46 12.09 20.32
N PHE A 383 -14.10 11.20 19.39
CA PHE A 383 -14.63 11.15 18.04
C PHE A 383 -14.77 9.70 17.57
N ALA A 384 -15.50 9.50 16.47
CA ALA A 384 -15.65 8.21 15.81
C ALA A 384 -15.43 8.32 14.31
N ILE A 385 -14.92 7.23 13.73
CA ILE A 385 -14.73 7.09 12.28
C ILE A 385 -15.43 5.82 11.83
N GLN A 386 -16.14 5.93 10.71
CA GLN A 386 -16.91 4.83 10.14
C GLN A 386 -16.15 4.18 8.97
N GLY A 387 -16.11 2.86 8.94
CA GLY A 387 -15.55 1.99 7.88
C GLY A 387 -16.55 0.92 7.42
N ASN A 388 -16.08 -0.12 6.74
CA ASN A 388 -16.87 -1.24 6.20
C ASN A 388 -16.44 -2.62 6.74
N ALA A 389 -15.61 -2.68 7.78
CA ALA A 389 -15.13 -3.94 8.32
C ALA A 389 -16.25 -4.85 8.84
N PHE A 390 -15.99 -6.14 8.75
CA PHE A 390 -16.73 -7.23 9.40
C PHE A 390 -15.72 -8.29 9.87
N ASP A 391 -16.15 -9.26 10.68
CA ASP A 391 -15.24 -10.16 11.42
C ASP A 391 -14.13 -10.81 10.58
N SER A 392 -14.39 -11.12 9.31
CA SER A 392 -13.41 -11.74 8.41
C SER A 392 -12.73 -10.78 7.42
N SER A 393 -13.08 -9.49 7.40
CA SER A 393 -12.51 -8.46 6.53
C SER A 393 -12.24 -7.17 7.32
N ASN A 394 -10.96 -6.92 7.61
CA ASN A 394 -10.49 -5.80 8.41
C ASN A 394 -9.28 -5.17 7.72
N GLU A 395 -9.34 -3.87 7.46
CA GLU A 395 -8.40 -3.15 6.58
C GLU A 395 -7.89 -1.90 7.31
N PRO A 396 -6.97 -2.07 8.27
CA PRO A 396 -6.78 -1.15 9.38
C PRO A 396 -6.26 0.23 8.93
N GLY A 397 -7.08 1.25 9.16
CA GLY A 397 -6.68 2.64 9.03
C GLY A 397 -6.02 3.18 10.30
N ILE A 398 -4.78 3.63 10.21
CA ILE A 398 -4.08 4.34 11.29
C ILE A 398 -4.57 5.78 11.36
N VAL A 399 -4.89 6.23 12.58
CA VAL A 399 -5.41 7.58 12.82
C VAL A 399 -4.30 8.49 13.33
N TRP A 400 -4.22 9.67 12.73
CA TRP A 400 -3.39 10.78 13.18
C TRP A 400 -4.27 11.99 13.47
N VAL A 401 -3.85 12.81 14.43
CA VAL A 401 -4.56 14.03 14.83
C VAL A 401 -3.61 15.22 14.86
N MET A 402 -4.14 16.40 14.61
CA MET A 402 -3.37 17.66 14.61
C MET A 402 -4.19 18.78 15.24
N GLN A 403 -3.51 19.70 15.92
CA GLN A 403 -4.04 21.00 16.32
C GLN A 403 -3.61 22.08 15.33
N ASP A 404 -4.49 23.04 15.06
CA ASP A 404 -4.20 24.28 14.34
C ASP A 404 -3.48 25.26 15.29
N VAL A 405 -2.22 24.95 15.61
CA VAL A 405 -1.34 25.71 16.50
C VAL A 405 -1.07 27.10 15.93
N ASN A 406 -0.92 27.23 14.62
CA ASN A 406 -0.62 28.50 13.97
C ASN A 406 -1.89 29.36 13.70
N GLY A 407 -3.07 28.75 13.75
CA GLY A 407 -4.38 29.41 13.63
C GLY A 407 -4.79 29.77 12.20
N ASN A 408 -4.19 29.16 11.17
CA ASN A 408 -4.45 29.45 9.76
C ASN A 408 -5.62 28.64 9.17
N GLY A 409 -6.14 27.65 9.89
CA GLY A 409 -7.23 26.79 9.43
C GLY A 409 -6.83 25.71 8.42
N LEU A 410 -5.53 25.39 8.32
CA LEU A 410 -4.96 24.39 7.42
C LEU A 410 -4.28 23.26 8.20
N PRO A 411 -4.23 22.03 7.64
CA PRO A 411 -3.58 20.89 8.27
C PRO A 411 -2.05 20.89 8.01
N ASP A 412 -1.36 21.95 8.43
CA ASP A 412 0.07 22.18 8.16
C ASP A 412 0.95 22.34 9.41
N ASP A 413 0.45 21.88 10.56
CA ASP A 413 1.15 21.84 11.85
C ASP A 413 1.64 20.41 12.21
N GLU A 414 1.87 20.13 13.50
CA GLU A 414 2.44 18.85 13.94
C GLU A 414 1.37 17.74 14.02
N TRP A 415 1.59 16.63 13.29
CA TRP A 415 0.78 15.42 13.36
C TRP A 415 1.21 14.49 14.51
N TYR A 416 0.24 13.95 15.22
CA TYR A 416 0.43 12.94 16.26
C TYR A 416 -0.32 11.66 15.90
N GLU A 417 0.38 10.54 15.80
CA GLU A 417 -0.25 9.23 15.64
C GLU A 417 -1.05 8.90 16.90
N LEU A 418 -2.24 8.30 16.75
CA LEU A 418 -2.94 7.70 17.87
C LEU A 418 -2.46 6.26 18.07
N ARG A 419 -2.15 5.92 19.31
CA ARG A 419 -1.80 4.57 19.71
C ARG A 419 -2.91 3.59 19.33
N GLY A 420 -2.50 2.39 18.93
CA GLY A 420 -3.36 1.23 18.75
C GLY A 420 -2.74 -0.02 19.35
N SER A 421 -3.44 -1.14 19.20
CA SER A 421 -3.04 -2.44 19.75
C SER A 421 -1.69 -2.96 19.25
N GLU A 422 -1.17 -2.47 18.11
CA GLU A 422 0.13 -2.86 17.55
C GLU A 422 1.27 -1.88 17.88
N THR A 423 1.00 -0.77 18.58
CA THR A 423 2.03 0.22 18.90
C THR A 423 3.17 -0.39 19.73
N GLY A 424 4.41 -0.18 19.29
CA GLY A 424 5.63 -0.62 19.99
C GLY A 424 5.96 -2.10 19.85
N LYS A 425 5.21 -2.87 19.05
CA LYS A 425 5.56 -4.25 18.73
C LYS A 425 6.69 -4.31 17.70
N PRO A 426 7.60 -5.30 17.76
CA PRO A 426 8.69 -5.45 16.79
C PRO A 426 8.22 -5.66 15.34
N THR A 427 6.98 -6.12 15.15
CA THR A 427 6.36 -6.36 13.85
C THR A 427 5.75 -5.10 13.23
N THR A 428 5.63 -4.02 14.01
CA THR A 428 5.16 -2.71 13.56
C THR A 428 6.36 -1.89 13.14
N ILE A 429 6.39 -1.49 11.88
CA ILE A 429 7.51 -0.74 11.32
C ILE A 429 7.08 0.72 11.23
N GLN A 430 7.55 1.53 12.17
CA GLN A 430 7.48 2.99 12.04
C GLN A 430 8.41 3.45 10.91
N ASP A 431 8.15 4.63 10.36
CA ASP A 431 9.02 5.23 9.34
C ASP A 431 9.16 4.38 8.06
N TYR A 432 8.08 3.67 7.69
CA TYR A 432 8.02 2.85 6.49
C TYR A 432 7.57 3.67 5.29
N GLU A 433 8.11 3.33 4.12
CA GLU A 433 7.91 4.11 2.90
C GLU A 433 7.73 3.15 1.73
N VAL A 434 6.77 3.44 0.86
CA VAL A 434 6.50 2.65 -0.34
C VAL A 434 6.43 3.58 -1.53
N THR A 435 7.22 3.28 -2.56
CA THR A 435 7.17 3.96 -3.85
C THR A 435 6.41 3.10 -4.84
N TYR A 436 5.34 3.66 -5.40
CA TYR A 436 4.52 3.03 -6.44
C TYR A 436 4.90 3.58 -7.81
N PHE A 437 4.89 2.73 -8.84
CA PHE A 437 5.27 3.09 -10.20
C PHE A 437 4.10 2.94 -11.16
N ARG A 438 3.85 3.98 -11.96
CA ARG A 438 2.79 3.98 -12.96
C ARG A 438 2.98 2.82 -13.95
N PRO A 439 1.94 2.00 -14.18
CA PRO A 439 1.96 1.00 -15.24
C PRO A 439 2.04 1.64 -16.64
N ALA A 440 2.77 1.02 -17.57
CA ALA A 440 2.91 1.50 -18.95
C ALA A 440 1.74 1.11 -19.88
N SER A 441 0.85 0.23 -19.43
CA SER A 441 -0.27 -0.30 -20.21
C SER A 441 -1.49 -0.49 -19.32
N ASP A 442 -2.65 -0.43 -19.95
CA ASP A 442 -3.91 -0.76 -19.29
C ASP A 442 -3.90 -2.24 -18.84
N GLY A 443 -4.70 -2.55 -17.83
CA GLY A 443 -4.83 -3.90 -17.30
C GLY A 443 -3.59 -4.44 -16.59
N SER A 444 -2.60 -3.59 -16.32
CA SER A 444 -1.30 -4.01 -15.76
C SER A 444 -1.23 -3.76 -14.25
N HIS A 445 -0.63 -4.71 -13.53
CA HIS A 445 -0.34 -4.56 -12.10
C HIS A 445 0.54 -3.32 -11.83
N THR A 446 0.33 -2.70 -10.67
CA THR A 446 1.12 -1.53 -10.25
C THR A 446 2.28 -1.97 -9.36
N TYR A 447 3.51 -1.80 -9.86
CA TYR A 447 4.71 -2.19 -9.13
C TYR A 447 4.98 -1.27 -7.94
N TRP A 448 5.54 -1.83 -6.86
CA TRP A 448 6.02 -1.06 -5.74
C TRP A 448 7.37 -1.57 -5.20
N ILE A 449 8.12 -0.66 -4.57
CA ILE A 449 9.32 -0.93 -3.78
C ILE A 449 9.22 -0.22 -2.44
N ASP A 450 9.63 -0.88 -1.36
CA ASP A 450 9.70 -0.25 -0.04
C ASP A 450 11.12 0.27 0.31
N ASN A 451 11.23 1.06 1.38
CA ASN A 451 12.52 1.55 1.88
C ASN A 451 13.42 0.49 2.55
N LEU A 452 12.98 -0.77 2.58
CA LEU A 452 13.75 -1.93 3.06
C LEU A 452 14.29 -2.79 1.90
N GLY A 453 13.99 -2.42 0.66
CA GLY A 453 14.40 -3.12 -0.56
C GLY A 453 13.49 -4.27 -0.96
N ASN A 454 12.34 -4.46 -0.31
CA ASN A 454 11.33 -5.41 -0.75
C ASN A 454 10.51 -4.82 -1.89
N THR A 455 9.98 -5.71 -2.73
CA THR A 455 9.27 -5.34 -3.95
C THR A 455 8.00 -6.16 -4.07
N GLY A 456 7.01 -5.64 -4.79
CA GLY A 456 5.81 -6.39 -5.13
C GLY A 456 4.88 -5.63 -6.05
N TRP A 457 3.62 -6.04 -6.03
CA TRP A 457 2.59 -5.51 -6.91
C TRP A 457 1.32 -5.18 -6.12
N VAL A 458 0.61 -4.15 -6.58
CA VAL A 458 -0.84 -4.05 -6.41
C VAL A 458 -1.43 -4.67 -7.67
N ASP A 459 -2.05 -5.83 -7.52
CA ASP A 459 -2.49 -6.63 -8.65
C ASP A 459 -3.72 -5.99 -9.29
N PHE A 460 -3.67 -5.82 -10.62
CA PHE A 460 -4.87 -5.59 -11.41
C PHE A 460 -5.75 -6.86 -11.44
N ASN A 461 -7.08 -6.73 -11.43
CA ASN A 461 -8.03 -7.84 -11.41
C ASN A 461 -9.22 -7.65 -12.37
N ALA A 462 -9.89 -8.76 -12.72
CA ALA A 462 -10.97 -8.79 -13.73
C ALA A 462 -12.24 -8.01 -13.34
N TYR A 463 -12.46 -7.78 -12.04
CA TYR A 463 -13.70 -7.18 -11.52
C TYR A 463 -13.70 -5.66 -11.58
N HIS A 464 -12.52 -5.04 -11.61
CA HIS A 464 -12.35 -3.60 -11.61
C HIS A 464 -11.65 -3.16 -12.91
N THR A 465 -12.46 -2.70 -13.87
CA THR A 465 -12.08 -2.56 -15.28
C THR A 465 -11.55 -1.18 -15.67
N GLN A 466 -11.25 -0.30 -14.72
CA GLN A 466 -10.54 0.95 -15.01
C GLN A 466 -9.18 0.65 -15.66
N PRO A 467 -8.58 1.57 -16.45
CA PRO A 467 -7.33 1.30 -17.17
C PRO A 467 -6.20 0.79 -16.27
N TYR A 468 -6.04 1.38 -15.08
CA TYR A 468 -5.10 0.95 -14.06
C TYR A 468 -5.47 1.52 -12.69
N TYR A 469 -4.90 0.95 -11.63
CA TYR A 469 -5.20 1.32 -10.24
C TYR A 469 -4.38 2.51 -9.73
N TYR A 470 -3.37 2.96 -10.47
CA TYR A 470 -2.58 4.15 -10.15
C TYR A 470 -3.45 5.43 -10.23
N PRO A 471 -3.44 6.33 -9.22
CA PRO A 471 -4.30 7.51 -9.22
C PRO A 471 -4.10 8.42 -10.44
N LEU A 472 -5.19 8.77 -11.15
CA LEU A 472 -5.12 9.53 -12.41
C LEU A 472 -4.55 10.94 -12.27
N TRP A 473 -4.76 11.60 -11.12
CA TRP A 473 -4.31 12.98 -10.90
C TRP A 473 -2.81 13.10 -10.63
N ILE A 474 -2.16 12.03 -10.18
CA ILE A 474 -0.71 11.99 -10.06
C ILE A 474 -0.20 11.77 -11.47
N THR A 475 0.63 12.66 -12.00
CA THR A 475 1.18 12.58 -13.38
C THR A 475 2.61 12.06 -13.43
N ALA A 476 3.34 12.12 -12.31
CA ALA A 476 4.67 11.53 -12.20
C ALA A 476 4.64 10.01 -12.41
N ASP A 477 5.71 9.44 -12.95
CA ASP A 477 5.85 8.00 -13.19
C ASP A 477 5.98 7.17 -11.91
N SER A 478 6.27 7.83 -10.78
CA SER A 478 6.26 7.21 -9.46
C SER A 478 6.00 8.24 -8.37
N TYR A 479 5.50 7.77 -7.22
CA TYR A 479 5.36 8.59 -6.01
C TYR A 479 5.54 7.72 -4.77
N THR A 480 5.95 8.36 -3.67
CA THR A 480 6.27 7.69 -2.40
C THR A 480 5.30 8.12 -1.31
N LEU A 481 4.75 7.15 -0.60
CA LEU A 481 3.90 7.34 0.57
C LEU A 481 4.62 6.83 1.83
N TYR A 482 4.45 7.55 2.94
CA TYR A 482 5.17 7.36 4.20
C TYR A 482 4.18 7.11 5.34
N GLY A 483 4.52 6.24 6.28
CA GLY A 483 3.68 6.00 7.44
C GLY A 483 4.19 4.91 8.37
N THR A 484 3.31 4.45 9.25
CA THR A 484 3.55 3.27 10.10
C THR A 484 2.95 2.04 9.43
N ARG A 485 3.74 0.98 9.23
CA ARG A 485 3.26 -0.28 8.67
C ARG A 485 2.93 -1.28 9.77
N LEU A 486 1.69 -1.71 9.82
CA LEU A 486 1.22 -2.80 10.65
C LEU A 486 1.59 -4.13 9.99
N LEU A 487 1.71 -5.20 10.80
CA LEU A 487 1.79 -6.55 10.26
C LEU A 487 0.42 -6.94 9.69
N PRO A 488 0.28 -7.21 8.39
CA PRO A 488 -0.98 -7.64 7.81
C PRO A 488 -1.49 -8.92 8.47
N ARG A 489 -2.80 -9.00 8.71
CA ARG A 489 -3.48 -10.18 9.29
C ARG A 489 -4.31 -10.96 8.26
N ASN A 490 -3.91 -10.89 6.99
CA ASN A 490 -4.51 -11.69 5.93
C ASN A 490 -4.05 -13.15 6.01
N SER A 491 -4.96 -14.08 5.77
CA SER A 491 -4.71 -15.50 5.77
C SER A 491 -5.62 -16.19 4.77
N GLN A 492 -5.13 -17.30 4.19
CA GLN A 492 -5.92 -18.14 3.31
C GLN A 492 -6.25 -19.45 4.01
N SER A 493 -7.54 -19.81 4.03
CA SER A 493 -8.01 -21.07 4.57
C SER A 493 -7.48 -22.25 3.72
N PRO A 494 -6.74 -23.21 4.29
CA PRO A 494 -6.21 -24.34 3.52
C PRO A 494 -7.29 -25.31 3.05
N SER A 495 -8.46 -25.30 3.72
CA SER A 495 -9.59 -26.17 3.38
C SER A 495 -10.53 -25.55 2.35
N THR A 496 -10.77 -24.23 2.40
CA THR A 496 -11.74 -23.56 1.52
C THR A 496 -11.10 -22.67 0.45
N GLY A 497 -9.81 -22.34 0.58
CA GLY A 497 -9.14 -21.37 -0.30
C GLY A 497 -9.53 -19.91 -0.06
N TYR A 498 -10.51 -19.64 0.82
CA TYR A 498 -10.98 -18.29 1.10
C TYR A 498 -9.98 -17.48 1.91
N TRP A 499 -9.86 -16.21 1.51
CA TRP A 499 -9.09 -15.21 2.21
C TRP A 499 -9.89 -14.60 3.36
N SER A 500 -9.19 -14.27 4.43
CA SER A 500 -9.73 -13.51 5.55
C SER A 500 -8.65 -12.60 6.14
N ASN A 501 -9.05 -11.38 6.49
CA ASN A 501 -8.25 -10.41 7.20
C ASN A 501 -8.77 -10.34 8.65
N SER A 502 -8.02 -10.91 9.59
CA SER A 502 -8.43 -10.95 11.00
C SER A 502 -8.37 -9.56 11.65
N PRO A 503 -9.25 -9.26 12.63
CA PRO A 503 -9.29 -7.96 13.29
C PRO A 503 -8.04 -7.71 14.13
N TYR A 504 -7.75 -6.44 14.36
CA TYR A 504 -6.82 -5.91 15.36
C TYR A 504 -7.58 -5.56 16.64
N ASP A 505 -6.92 -5.60 17.79
CA ASP A 505 -7.65 -5.59 19.08
C ASP A 505 -8.34 -4.24 19.36
N TRP A 506 -7.75 -3.12 18.94
CA TRP A 506 -8.28 -1.75 19.02
C TRP A 506 -7.34 -0.74 18.32
N GLY A 507 -7.85 0.47 18.06
CA GLY A 507 -7.09 1.68 17.70
C GLY A 507 -7.02 1.96 16.20
N TYR A 508 -7.81 1.28 15.38
CA TYR A 508 -7.76 1.37 13.93
C TYR A 508 -9.16 1.59 13.36
N VAL A 509 -9.23 2.38 12.29
CA VAL A 509 -10.44 2.50 11.46
C VAL A 509 -10.62 1.21 10.69
N ASP A 510 -11.86 0.90 10.33
CA ASP A 510 -12.16 -0.20 9.43
C ASP A 510 -11.69 -1.53 10.00
N ASN A 511 -12.12 -1.74 11.26
CA ASN A 511 -11.63 -2.82 12.09
C ASN A 511 -12.65 -3.20 13.17
N CYS A 512 -12.99 -4.48 13.28
CA CYS A 512 -13.88 -5.05 14.29
C CYS A 512 -13.16 -5.31 15.63
N GLY A 513 -12.50 -4.27 16.16
CA GLY A 513 -11.84 -4.28 17.46
C GLY A 513 -12.78 -4.00 18.65
N SER A 514 -12.21 -3.99 19.85
CA SER A 514 -12.93 -3.69 21.11
C SER A 514 -13.43 -2.24 21.24
N ASP A 515 -13.05 -1.38 20.30
CA ASP A 515 -13.44 0.02 20.17
C ASP A 515 -14.57 0.26 19.15
N MET A 516 -15.14 -0.80 18.57
CA MET A 516 -16.35 -0.73 17.75
C MET A 516 -17.55 -0.30 18.62
N LEU A 517 -18.12 0.87 18.32
CA LEU A 517 -19.20 1.47 19.08
C LEU A 517 -20.59 1.07 18.60
N ALA A 518 -20.74 0.92 17.28
CA ALA A 518 -22.01 0.65 16.62
C ALA A 518 -21.78 0.27 15.15
N GLY A 519 -22.87 -0.10 14.48
CA GLY A 519 -22.90 -0.37 13.06
C GLY A 519 -22.58 -1.82 12.72
N ASP A 520 -23.06 -2.22 11.55
CA ASP A 520 -22.79 -3.50 10.92
C ASP A 520 -22.62 -3.24 9.42
N SER A 521 -21.59 -3.82 8.83
CA SER A 521 -21.34 -3.68 7.40
C SER A 521 -22.31 -4.55 6.58
N TYR A 522 -22.88 -5.60 7.16
CA TYR A 522 -23.88 -6.46 6.51
C TYR A 522 -25.24 -5.80 6.33
N ASP A 523 -25.65 -4.89 7.23
CA ASP A 523 -26.93 -4.17 7.12
C ASP A 523 -26.80 -2.81 6.42
N GLY A 524 -25.59 -2.48 5.96
CA GLY A 524 -25.27 -1.23 5.26
C GLY A 524 -25.16 -0.01 6.17
N SER A 525 -25.27 -0.18 7.50
CA SER A 525 -25.07 0.92 8.46
C SER A 525 -23.60 1.27 8.67
N GLY A 526 -22.66 0.40 8.28
CA GLY A 526 -21.21 0.62 8.30
C GLY A 526 -20.64 0.60 9.72
N GLN A 527 -19.59 -0.18 9.91
CA GLN A 527 -18.90 -0.33 11.20
C GLN A 527 -18.31 1.02 11.69
N LYS A 528 -18.38 1.31 12.99
CA LYS A 528 -17.91 2.58 13.57
C LYS A 528 -16.99 2.37 14.77
N ASN A 529 -15.72 2.77 14.67
CA ASN A 529 -14.75 2.76 15.78
C ASN A 529 -14.72 4.11 16.52
N GLY A 530 -14.56 4.04 17.84
CA GLY A 530 -14.32 5.20 18.71
C GLY A 530 -12.83 5.46 18.93
N PHE A 531 -12.43 6.73 18.95
CA PHE A 531 -11.03 7.14 19.15
C PHE A 531 -10.91 8.11 20.32
N LYS A 532 -9.78 8.02 21.03
CA LYS A 532 -9.46 8.87 22.18
C LYS A 532 -8.28 9.76 21.81
N ILE A 533 -8.44 11.07 21.98
CA ILE A 533 -7.35 12.03 21.77
C ILE A 533 -6.20 11.76 22.75
N SER A 534 -6.51 11.25 23.95
CA SER A 534 -5.51 10.82 24.94
C SER A 534 -4.58 9.69 24.49
N ASN A 535 -4.87 9.02 23.36
CA ASN A 535 -3.98 8.03 22.75
C ASN A 535 -2.90 8.66 21.87
N ALA A 536 -2.90 9.98 21.66
CA ALA A 536 -1.88 10.66 20.86
C ALA A 536 -0.48 10.42 21.43
N MET A 537 0.50 10.16 20.56
CA MET A 537 1.88 9.90 20.94
C MET A 537 2.89 10.70 20.11
N TYR A 538 4.03 10.96 20.73
CA TYR A 538 5.24 11.41 20.07
C TYR A 538 5.87 10.26 19.28
N HIS A 539 6.85 10.59 18.42
CA HIS A 539 7.57 9.61 17.61
C HIS A 539 8.23 8.51 18.44
N ASP A 540 8.77 8.84 19.62
CA ASP A 540 9.34 7.87 20.58
C ASP A 540 8.28 7.01 21.32
N GLY A 541 7.01 7.16 20.95
CA GLY A 541 5.86 6.52 21.57
C GLY A 541 5.40 7.19 22.86
N SER A 542 6.14 8.14 23.46
CA SER A 542 5.68 8.77 24.71
C SER A 542 4.34 9.52 24.50
N PRO A 543 3.44 9.53 25.48
CA PRO A 543 2.12 10.13 25.31
C PRO A 543 2.19 11.66 25.14
N VAL A 544 1.30 12.20 24.30
CA VAL A 544 1.09 13.65 24.10
C VAL A 544 -0.25 14.01 24.74
N ASN A 545 -0.24 14.93 25.71
CA ASN A 545 -1.47 15.38 26.33
C ASN A 545 -2.07 16.56 25.55
N LEU A 546 -2.91 16.26 24.56
CA LEU A 546 -3.65 17.24 23.77
C LEU A 546 -5.00 17.55 24.43
N GLN A 547 -5.34 18.83 24.60
CA GLN A 547 -6.63 19.29 25.13
C GLN A 547 -7.75 19.23 24.09
N TYR A 548 -7.40 19.32 22.81
CA TYR A 548 -8.30 19.27 21.67
C TYR A 548 -7.54 18.94 20.39
N ILE A 549 -8.27 18.69 19.30
CA ILE A 549 -7.72 18.56 17.94
C ILE A 549 -8.61 19.33 16.96
N ASP A 550 -8.07 19.63 15.78
CA ASP A 550 -8.77 20.35 14.69
C ASP A 550 -8.84 19.53 13.41
N PHE A 551 -7.84 18.68 13.16
CA PHE A 551 -7.74 17.85 11.97
C PHE A 551 -7.51 16.39 12.33
N ILE A 552 -8.01 15.52 11.46
CA ILE A 552 -7.87 14.07 11.54
C ILE A 552 -7.35 13.59 10.18
N LYS A 553 -6.34 12.71 10.21
CA LYS A 553 -5.88 11.95 9.05
C LYS A 553 -6.09 10.47 9.29
N VAL A 554 -6.62 9.76 8.30
CA VAL A 554 -6.66 8.30 8.28
C VAL A 554 -5.76 7.84 7.16
N GLN A 555 -4.90 6.87 7.45
CA GLN A 555 -3.93 6.32 6.51
C GLN A 555 -3.96 4.80 6.56
N ASN A 556 -4.02 4.12 5.42
CA ASN A 556 -3.95 2.67 5.37
C ASN A 556 -2.59 2.18 5.92
N GLY A 557 -2.64 1.35 6.97
CA GLY A 557 -1.46 0.84 7.66
C GLY A 557 -0.94 -0.49 7.13
N ALA A 558 -1.61 -1.15 6.19
CA ALA A 558 -1.25 -2.49 5.72
C ALA A 558 -0.73 -2.50 4.27
N LEU A 559 0.31 -3.31 4.03
CA LEU A 559 0.80 -3.63 2.68
C LEU A 559 0.68 -5.14 2.49
N ALA A 560 -0.41 -5.60 1.87
CA ALA A 560 -0.63 -7.00 1.52
C ALA A 560 -1.71 -7.12 0.44
N LYS A 561 -1.83 -8.34 -0.11
CA LYS A 561 -2.90 -8.76 -1.01
C LYS A 561 -3.56 -10.04 -0.53
N SER A 562 -4.83 -10.22 -0.88
CA SER A 562 -5.68 -11.35 -0.47
C SER A 562 -6.25 -12.07 -1.71
N GLY A 563 -5.36 -12.47 -2.62
CA GLY A 563 -5.71 -13.15 -3.88
C GLY A 563 -6.72 -12.33 -4.70
N VAL A 564 -7.82 -12.98 -5.09
CA VAL A 564 -8.92 -12.36 -5.85
C VAL A 564 -9.57 -11.15 -5.18
N LEU A 565 -9.44 -11.00 -3.84
CA LEU A 565 -9.96 -9.83 -3.13
C LEU A 565 -9.12 -8.57 -3.38
N GLY A 566 -7.93 -8.71 -3.97
CA GLY A 566 -7.03 -7.60 -4.25
C GLY A 566 -6.22 -7.15 -3.04
N GLU A 567 -5.81 -5.90 -3.05
CA GLU A 567 -5.05 -5.26 -1.98
C GLU A 567 -5.88 -5.06 -0.70
N ILE A 568 -5.19 -4.99 0.45
CA ILE A 568 -5.81 -4.46 1.66
C ILE A 568 -5.95 -2.95 1.54
N SER A 569 -7.18 -2.44 1.58
CA SER A 569 -7.55 -1.04 1.42
C SER A 569 -8.46 -0.61 2.56
N THR A 570 -8.08 0.42 3.31
CA THR A 570 -9.00 1.01 4.30
C THR A 570 -10.11 1.77 3.57
N GLU A 571 -11.37 1.51 3.94
CA GLU A 571 -12.51 2.32 3.54
C GLU A 571 -12.97 3.26 4.66
N VAL A 572 -13.26 4.51 4.28
CA VAL A 572 -13.70 5.56 5.21
C VAL A 572 -15.01 6.18 4.75
N PHE A 573 -16.02 6.20 5.62
CA PHE A 573 -17.37 6.68 5.30
C PHE A 573 -17.64 8.05 5.91
N SER A 574 -17.27 8.26 7.19
CA SER A 574 -17.54 9.51 7.88
C SER A 574 -16.67 9.71 9.12
N PHE A 575 -16.59 10.96 9.57
CA PHE A 575 -15.90 11.41 10.78
C PHE A 575 -16.88 12.18 11.66
N GLN A 576 -17.02 11.77 12.91
CA GLN A 576 -18.02 12.31 13.83
C GLN A 576 -17.39 12.73 15.17
N ASP A 577 -17.55 13.99 15.57
CA ASP A 577 -17.32 14.44 16.94
C ASP A 577 -18.43 13.86 17.86
N LEU A 578 -18.03 13.10 18.87
CA LEU A 578 -18.96 12.49 19.84
C LEU A 578 -19.36 13.46 20.96
N ASN A 579 -18.74 14.65 21.01
CA ASN A 579 -19.06 15.70 21.96
C ASN A 579 -20.30 16.50 21.60
N ILE A 580 -20.74 16.45 20.34
CA ILE A 580 -21.88 17.17 19.79
C ILE A 580 -22.98 16.16 19.43
N LYS A 581 -24.23 16.54 19.67
CA LYS A 581 -25.41 15.68 19.46
C LYS A 581 -26.29 16.20 18.35
#